data_AF-A0A022RHT6-F1
#
_entry.id   AF-A0A022RHT6-F1
#
_cell.length_a   1.000
_cell.length_b   1.000
_cell.length_c   1.000
_cell.angle_alpha   90.00
_cell.angle_beta   90.00
_cell.angle_gamma   90.00
#
_symmetry.space_group_name_H-M   'P 1'
#
loop_
_entity.id
_entity.type
_entity.pdbx_description
1 polymer ?
#
loop_
_entity_poly.entity_id
_entity_poly.type
_entity_poly.pdbx_seq_one_letter_code
_entity_poly.pdbx_strand_id
1 'polypeptide(L)'
;MFRSRVTPVNVNQLPGLNTLGISAARIDYAPLNPPYTYSPNPVLKNKLFAKYLYPGDMFVFREGLIHFQFNVGKNNAVAFADLSSQNSGVITVANVVFGSNPQINPAVLIKGFQVEKNVIDHLEAQFWTNTD
;
A
#
# COMPACT_ATOMS: atom_id res chain seq x y z
N MET A 1 2.47 14.02 11.84
CA MET A 1 3.30 12.91 11.33
C MET A 1 2.50 11.64 11.52
N PHE A 2 1.87 11.15 10.45
CA PHE A 2 1.02 9.98 10.47
C PHE A 2 1.83 8.82 9.89
N ARG A 3 2.36 7.94 10.73
CA ARG A 3 3.20 6.83 10.28
C ARG A 3 2.67 5.53 10.86
N SER A 4 2.00 4.72 10.04
CA SER A 4 1.90 3.29 10.32
C SER A 4 3.24 2.60 10.12
N ARG A 5 3.42 1.48 10.81
CA ARG A 5 4.57 0.61 10.66
C ARG A 5 4.11 -0.75 10.16
N VAL A 6 4.69 -1.19 9.05
CA VAL A 6 4.55 -2.58 8.56
C VAL A 6 5.80 -3.34 8.96
N THR A 7 5.63 -4.50 9.59
CA THR A 7 6.72 -5.40 9.98
C THR A 7 6.51 -6.73 9.24
N PRO A 8 7.17 -6.95 8.10
CA PRO A 8 7.01 -8.16 7.30
C PRO A 8 7.83 -9.34 7.87
N VAL A 9 7.37 -10.55 7.56
CA VAL A 9 8.09 -11.81 7.75
C VAL A 9 7.95 -12.61 6.45
N ASN A 10 8.97 -12.51 5.59
CA ASN A 10 9.09 -13.21 4.31
C ASN A 10 10.40 -14.03 4.26
N VAL A 11 10.74 -14.65 3.13
CA VAL A 11 11.95 -15.51 3.04
C VAL A 11 13.26 -14.82 3.43
N ASN A 12 13.33 -13.50 3.28
CA ASN A 12 14.53 -12.73 3.61
C ASN A 12 14.69 -12.56 5.13
N GLN A 13 13.60 -12.58 5.91
CA GLN A 13 13.65 -12.55 7.38
C GLN A 13 13.59 -13.96 8.00
N LEU A 14 12.88 -14.90 7.36
CA LEU A 14 12.71 -16.27 7.83
C LEU A 14 12.91 -17.26 6.68
N PRO A 15 14.15 -17.74 6.43
CA PRO A 15 14.46 -18.63 5.30
C PRO A 15 13.65 -19.94 5.29
N GLY A 16 13.16 -20.39 6.44
CA GLY A 16 12.29 -21.56 6.57
C GLY A 16 10.93 -21.43 5.86
N LEU A 17 10.55 -20.23 5.41
CA LEU A 17 9.37 -20.02 4.56
C LEU A 17 9.61 -20.40 3.09
N ASN A 18 10.85 -20.69 2.71
CA ASN A 18 11.17 -21.10 1.35
C ASN A 18 10.42 -22.39 0.97
N THR A 19 9.87 -22.44 -0.23
CA THR A 19 9.02 -23.51 -0.80
C THR A 19 7.63 -23.65 -0.19
N LEU A 20 7.32 -22.95 0.91
CA LEU A 20 5.99 -23.00 1.54
C LEU A 20 4.97 -22.08 0.88
N GLY A 21 5.42 -21.11 0.08
CA GLY A 21 4.53 -20.19 -0.63
C GLY A 21 3.75 -19.23 0.27
N ILE A 22 4.21 -18.96 1.50
CA ILE A 22 3.52 -18.11 2.46
C ILE A 22 4.44 -17.06 3.11
N SER A 23 3.90 -15.89 3.41
CA SER A 23 4.53 -14.87 4.27
C SER A 23 3.47 -14.17 5.12
N ALA A 24 3.90 -13.37 6.08
CA ALA A 24 3.00 -12.62 6.95
C ALA A 24 3.51 -11.21 7.24
N ALA A 25 2.64 -10.34 7.75
CA ALA A 25 3.01 -9.01 8.22
C ALA A 25 2.17 -8.59 9.43
N ARG A 26 2.81 -7.88 10.36
CA ARG A 26 2.14 -7.09 11.39
C ARG A 26 2.05 -5.65 10.95
N ILE A 27 0.89 -5.03 11.11
CA ILE A 27 0.65 -3.64 10.74
C ILE A 27 0.15 -2.89 11.97
N ASP A 28 0.94 -1.93 12.44
CA ASP A 28 0.55 -1.00 13.51
C ASP A 28 0.07 0.31 12.87
N TYR A 29 -1.21 0.63 13.04
CA TYR A 29 -1.84 1.81 12.43
C TYR A 29 -1.79 3.02 13.37
N ALA A 30 -1.02 4.04 12.95
CA ALA A 30 -1.28 5.42 13.35
C ALA A 30 -2.57 5.91 12.66
N PRO A 31 -3.16 7.05 13.10
CA PRO A 31 -4.18 7.70 12.28
C PRO A 31 -3.58 7.95 10.89
N LEU A 32 -4.24 7.48 9.83
CA LEU A 32 -3.84 7.55 8.41
C LEU A 32 -2.77 6.53 7.89
N ASN A 33 -3.22 5.61 7.02
CA ASN A 33 -2.41 5.04 5.93
C ASN A 33 -3.00 5.50 4.59
N PRO A 34 -2.19 5.98 3.64
CA PRO A 34 -2.69 6.40 2.33
C PRO A 34 -2.95 5.20 1.39
N PRO A 35 -3.98 5.26 0.52
CA PRO A 35 -4.53 4.09 -0.18
C PRO A 35 -4.05 3.93 -1.64
N TYR A 36 -3.44 2.84 -2.15
CA TYR A 36 -3.21 2.79 -3.63
C TYR A 36 -2.92 1.43 -4.41
N THR A 37 -3.11 1.47 -5.76
CA THR A 37 -2.85 0.58 -6.99
C THR A 37 -3.90 -0.29 -7.76
N TYR A 38 -4.36 0.22 -8.92
CA TYR A 38 -5.50 -0.14 -9.81
C TYR A 38 -5.79 -1.63 -10.15
N SER A 39 -7.06 -1.97 -10.40
CA SER A 39 -7.53 -3.32 -10.82
C SER A 39 -7.87 -3.40 -12.31
N PRO A 40 -7.38 -4.39 -13.07
CA PRO A 40 -7.67 -4.54 -14.50
C PRO A 40 -8.95 -5.33 -14.83
N ASN A 41 -9.87 -5.56 -13.87
CA ASN A 41 -11.01 -6.46 -14.10
C ASN A 41 -12.24 -5.74 -14.74
N PRO A 42 -12.63 -6.06 -15.99
CA PRO A 42 -13.65 -5.29 -16.74
C PRO A 42 -15.08 -5.40 -16.18
N VAL A 43 -15.37 -6.39 -15.32
CA VAL A 43 -16.67 -6.56 -14.65
C VAL A 43 -16.79 -5.66 -13.40
N LEU A 44 -15.66 -5.28 -12.81
CA LEU A 44 -15.59 -4.48 -11.58
C LEU A 44 -15.01 -3.10 -11.89
N LYS A 45 -15.70 -2.31 -12.73
CA LYS A 45 -15.30 -0.95 -13.12
C LYS A 45 -15.01 -0.07 -11.89
N ASN A 46 -13.74 0.01 -11.47
CA ASN A 46 -13.24 0.87 -10.39
C ASN A 46 -14.16 0.91 -9.15
N LYS A 47 -14.73 -0.23 -8.77
CA LYS A 47 -15.70 -0.32 -7.67
C LYS A 47 -14.97 -0.40 -6.33
N LEU A 48 -15.26 0.55 -5.44
CA LEU A 48 -14.79 0.53 -4.07
C LEU A 48 -15.59 -0.46 -3.22
N PHE A 49 -14.88 -1.31 -2.48
CA PHE A 49 -15.42 -2.11 -1.38
C PHE A 49 -14.74 -1.66 -0.09
N ALA A 50 -15.52 -1.16 0.87
CA ALA A 50 -15.01 -0.66 2.15
C ALA A 50 -15.94 -1.06 3.29
N LYS A 51 -15.35 -1.39 4.45
CA LYS A 51 -16.07 -1.76 5.68
C LYS A 51 -15.27 -1.30 6.90
N TYR A 52 -15.95 -0.91 7.98
CA TYR A 52 -15.32 -0.80 9.29
C TYR A 52 -14.97 -2.20 9.81
N LEU A 53 -13.73 -2.38 10.24
CA LEU A 53 -13.24 -3.63 10.82
C LEU A 53 -13.01 -3.44 12.32
N TYR A 54 -13.49 -4.40 13.11
CA TYR A 54 -13.32 -4.48 14.55
C TYR A 54 -12.43 -5.67 14.93
N PRO A 55 -11.91 -5.74 16.18
CA PRO A 55 -11.16 -6.90 16.63
C PRO A 55 -11.92 -8.22 16.38
N GLY A 56 -11.29 -9.15 15.68
CA GLY A 56 -11.88 -10.43 15.27
C GLY A 56 -12.43 -10.47 13.84
N ASP A 57 -12.62 -9.31 13.18
CA ASP A 57 -13.00 -9.27 11.77
C ASP A 57 -11.84 -9.68 10.85
N MET A 58 -12.17 -10.32 9.74
CA MET A 58 -11.26 -10.63 8.64
C MET A 58 -11.76 -10.01 7.34
N PHE A 59 -10.82 -9.68 6.45
CA PHE A 59 -11.11 -9.30 5.07
C PHE A 59 -10.08 -9.96 4.16
N VAL A 60 -10.44 -10.12 2.88
CA VAL A 60 -9.55 -10.67 1.87
C VAL A 60 -9.56 -9.77 0.65
N PHE A 61 -8.43 -9.68 -0.02
CA PHE A 61 -8.30 -9.02 -1.32
C PHE A 61 -7.51 -9.95 -2.24
N ARG A 62 -7.77 -9.84 -3.55
CA ARG A 62 -6.99 -10.56 -4.55
C ARG A 62 -5.64 -9.87 -4.74
N GLU A 63 -4.63 -10.65 -5.10
CA GLU A 63 -3.32 -10.15 -5.48
C GLU A 63 -3.43 -9.11 -6.60
N GLY A 64 -2.64 -8.03 -6.49
CA GLY A 64 -2.61 -6.94 -7.46
C GLY A 64 -3.76 -5.92 -7.38
N LEU A 65 -4.65 -5.98 -6.38
CA LEU A 65 -5.72 -4.99 -6.19
C LEU A 65 -5.33 -3.82 -5.27
N ILE A 66 -5.88 -2.62 -5.54
CA ILE A 66 -5.87 -1.49 -4.60
C ILE A 66 -6.56 -1.95 -3.35
N HIS A 67 -5.88 -1.78 -2.23
CA HIS A 67 -6.55 -1.77 -0.96
C HIS A 67 -5.94 -0.72 -0.04
N PHE A 68 -6.68 -0.42 1.02
CA PHE A 68 -6.23 0.52 2.03
C PHE A 68 -6.83 0.16 3.37
N GLN A 69 -6.19 0.65 4.41
CA GLN A 69 -6.73 0.59 5.76
C GLN A 69 -6.61 1.98 6.38
N PHE A 70 -7.62 2.39 7.13
CA PHE A 70 -7.64 3.70 7.76
C PHE A 70 -8.11 3.55 9.21
N ASN A 71 -7.22 3.88 10.15
CA ASN A 71 -7.59 3.93 11.56
C ASN A 71 -8.40 5.21 11.83
N VAL A 72 -9.72 5.07 11.88
CA VAL A 72 -10.68 6.13 12.26
C VAL A 72 -10.82 6.28 13.78
N GLY A 73 -10.25 5.36 14.56
CA GLY A 73 -10.35 5.34 16.01
C GLY A 73 -9.41 6.33 16.68
N LYS A 74 -9.67 6.62 17.95
CA LYS A 74 -8.80 7.47 18.79
C LYS A 74 -7.59 6.72 19.36
N ASN A 75 -7.66 5.40 19.34
CA ASN A 75 -6.63 4.52 19.90
C ASN A 75 -5.83 3.86 18.78
N ASN A 76 -4.64 3.36 19.12
CA ASN A 76 -3.84 2.56 18.21
C ASN A 76 -4.60 1.29 17.79
N ALA A 77 -4.47 0.91 16.52
CA ALA A 77 -5.03 -0.31 15.96
C ALA A 77 -3.92 -1.19 15.39
N VAL A 78 -4.12 -2.50 15.41
CA VAL A 78 -3.18 -3.49 14.87
C VAL A 78 -3.94 -4.46 13.98
N ALA A 79 -3.34 -4.83 12.85
CA ALA A 79 -3.77 -5.95 12.03
C ALA A 79 -2.62 -6.90 11.74
N PHE A 80 -2.99 -8.15 11.46
CA PHE A 80 -2.10 -9.17 10.92
C PHE A 80 -2.57 -9.51 9.51
N ALA A 81 -1.63 -9.71 8.61
CA ALA A 81 -1.89 -10.09 7.22
C ALA A 81 -1.08 -11.33 6.88
N ASP A 82 -1.75 -12.35 6.35
CA ASP A 82 -1.12 -13.53 5.78
C ASP A 82 -1.22 -13.45 4.26
N LEU A 83 -0.15 -13.85 3.56
CA LEU A 83 0.02 -13.63 2.13
C LEU A 83 0.41 -14.96 1.47
N SER A 84 -0.24 -15.28 0.36
CA SER A 84 -0.05 -16.52 -0.41
C SER A 84 1.18 -16.49 -1.32
N SER A 85 2.25 -15.82 -0.89
CA SER A 85 3.57 -15.87 -1.51
C SER A 85 4.63 -15.70 -0.45
N GLN A 86 5.69 -16.51 -0.53
CA GLN A 86 6.82 -16.48 0.39
C GLN A 86 7.64 -15.19 0.32
N ASN A 87 7.58 -14.47 -0.80
CA ASN A 87 8.31 -13.22 -1.04
C ASN A 87 7.33 -12.13 -1.49
N SER A 88 6.33 -11.88 -0.65
CA SER A 88 5.35 -10.82 -0.92
C SER A 88 5.99 -9.46 -0.73
N GLY A 89 5.93 -8.63 -1.78
CA GLY A 89 6.39 -7.24 -1.74
C GLY A 89 5.27 -6.28 -1.34
N VAL A 90 5.65 -5.09 -0.87
CA VAL A 90 4.72 -3.98 -0.61
C VAL A 90 5.06 -2.84 -1.57
N ILE A 91 4.07 -2.39 -2.32
CA ILE A 91 4.23 -1.27 -3.25
C ILE A 91 3.31 -0.13 -2.80
N THR A 92 3.91 1.01 -2.45
CA THR A 92 3.17 2.23 -2.15
C THR A 92 3.07 3.07 -3.42
N VAL A 93 1.89 3.29 -3.99
CA VAL A 93 1.79 3.97 -5.30
C VAL A 93 2.26 5.40 -5.27
N ALA A 94 1.94 6.16 -4.22
CA ALA A 94 2.41 7.54 -4.18
C ALA A 94 3.95 7.61 -4.23
N ASN A 95 4.62 6.65 -3.58
CA ASN A 95 6.07 6.50 -3.68
C ASN A 95 6.51 6.06 -5.09
N VAL A 96 5.83 5.08 -5.71
CA VAL A 96 6.18 4.63 -7.07
C VAL A 96 5.90 5.69 -8.14
N VAL A 97 4.91 6.56 -7.94
CA VAL A 97 4.52 7.57 -8.93
C VAL A 97 5.30 8.87 -8.74
N PHE A 98 5.46 9.33 -7.50
CA PHE A 98 6.03 10.65 -7.20
C PHE A 98 7.39 10.59 -6.46
N GLY A 99 7.78 9.43 -5.95
CA GLY A 99 9.06 9.21 -5.24
C GLY A 99 10.01 8.24 -5.94
N SER A 100 9.74 7.87 -7.21
CA SER A 100 10.56 6.90 -7.93
C SER A 100 11.97 7.42 -8.20
N ASN A 101 12.92 6.50 -8.29
CA ASN A 101 14.29 6.80 -8.71
C ASN A 101 14.72 5.85 -9.86
N PRO A 102 14.93 6.37 -11.08
CA PRO A 102 14.79 7.77 -11.51
C PRO A 102 13.34 8.26 -11.47
N GLN A 103 13.14 9.58 -11.42
CA GLN A 103 11.81 10.19 -11.44
C GLN A 103 11.09 9.94 -12.77
N ILE A 104 9.77 9.79 -12.71
CA ILE A 104 8.94 9.75 -13.92
C ILE A 104 9.00 11.11 -14.60
N ASN A 105 9.02 11.15 -15.93
CA ASN A 105 9.02 12.40 -16.68
C ASN A 105 7.80 13.28 -16.28
N PRO A 106 8.00 14.52 -15.77
CA PRO A 106 6.91 15.36 -15.30
C PRO A 106 5.83 15.63 -16.37
N ALA A 107 6.18 15.65 -17.66
CA ALA A 107 5.21 15.83 -18.73
C ALA A 107 4.18 14.67 -18.82
N VAL A 108 4.62 13.45 -18.48
CA VAL A 108 3.74 12.27 -18.40
C VAL A 108 2.79 12.41 -17.21
N LEU A 109 3.30 12.85 -16.05
CA LEU A 109 2.48 13.04 -14.86
C LEU A 109 1.47 14.17 -15.02
N ILE A 110 1.89 15.32 -15.55
CA ILE A 110 1.02 16.46 -15.89
C ILE A 110 -0.14 16.00 -16.79
N LYS A 111 0.17 15.26 -17.86
CA LYS A 111 -0.84 14.79 -18.82
C LYS A 111 -1.72 13.67 -18.26
N GLY A 112 -1.14 12.75 -17.49
CA GLY A 112 -1.84 11.60 -16.92
C GLY A 112 -2.79 11.99 -15.79
N PHE A 113 -2.35 12.88 -14.90
CA PHE A 113 -3.13 13.39 -13.78
C PHE A 113 -3.98 14.62 -14.13
N GLN A 114 -3.74 15.24 -15.29
CA GLN A 114 -4.48 16.43 -15.77
C GLN A 114 -4.40 17.62 -14.80
N VAL A 115 -3.19 17.87 -14.28
CA VAL A 115 -2.90 18.94 -13.33
C VAL A 115 -1.75 19.81 -13.81
N GLU A 116 -1.61 20.98 -13.21
CA GLU A 116 -0.49 21.89 -13.47
C GLU A 116 0.84 21.35 -12.92
N LYS A 117 1.95 21.86 -13.47
CA LYS A 117 3.31 21.45 -13.07
C LYS A 117 3.59 21.70 -11.59
N ASN A 118 3.12 22.81 -11.02
CA ASN A 118 3.30 23.13 -9.60
C ASN A 118 2.71 22.07 -8.65
N VAL A 119 1.61 21.41 -9.05
CA VAL A 119 1.00 20.31 -8.28
C VAL A 119 1.90 19.08 -8.33
N ILE A 120 2.43 18.74 -9.51
CA ILE A 120 3.38 17.63 -9.64
C ILE A 120 4.66 17.90 -8.86
N ASP A 121 5.25 19.08 -8.99
CA ASP A 121 6.44 19.48 -8.24
C ASP A 121 6.20 19.39 -6.72
N HIS A 122 5.01 19.80 -6.26
CA HIS A 122 4.64 19.70 -4.85
C HIS A 122 4.51 18.25 -4.38
N LEU A 123 3.90 17.38 -5.19
CA LEU A 123 3.74 15.96 -4.88
C LEU A 123 5.10 15.23 -4.89
N GLU A 124 5.96 15.48 -5.88
CA GLU A 124 7.30 14.89 -5.94
C GLU A 124 8.20 15.35 -4.78
N ALA A 125 8.01 16.57 -4.27
CA ALA A 125 8.74 17.08 -3.11
C ALA A 125 8.29 16.49 -1.76
N GLN A 126 7.19 15.73 -1.71
CA GLN A 126 6.74 15.09 -0.47
C GLN A 126 7.66 13.94 -0.06
N PHE A 127 7.73 13.67 1.25
CA PHE A 127 8.45 12.51 1.77
C PHE A 127 7.63 11.24 1.58
N TRP A 128 7.96 10.49 0.54
CA TRP A 128 7.39 9.17 0.29
C TRP A 128 8.20 8.10 1.05
N THR A 129 7.53 7.22 1.78
CA THR A 129 8.19 6.16 2.55
C THR A 129 8.54 4.98 1.66
N ASN A 130 9.83 4.67 1.56
CA ASN A 130 10.29 3.35 1.13
C ASN A 130 10.05 2.36 2.28
N THR A 131 9.35 1.27 1.99
CA THR A 131 9.18 0.14 2.93
C THR A 131 10.21 -0.96 2.69
N ASP A 132 11.38 -0.60 2.15
CA ASP A 132 12.50 -1.52 1.96
C ASP A 132 13.10 -1.96 3.32
#